data_AF-A0A6N7LSA1-F1
#
_entry.id   AF-A0A6N7LSA1-F1
#
_cell.length_a   1.000
_cell.length_b   1.000
_cell.length_c   1.000
_cell.angle_alpha   90.00
_cell.angle_beta   90.00
_cell.angle_gamma   90.00
#
_symmetry.space_group_name_H-M   'P 1'
#
loop_
_entity.id
_entity.type
_entity.pdbx_description
1 polymer ?
#
loop_
_entity_poly.entity_id
_entity_poly.type
_entity_poly.pdbx_seq_one_letter_code
_entity_poly.pdbx_strand_id
1 'polypeptide(L)'
;MMSVETVFDVMELTRKVHHQLARDLDTRFTVEGQERVRMLLAYLSDHEQKLEWVIEKAEKDASQAALNTWLTDYLNTSPSLQHLTNPQSFESDDADVVVTRVLDLHEHLIALYQYLADKAPTPAVSELLGSMTDLERHEAMRMARDVGRMSDL
;
A
#
# COMPACT_ATOMS: atom_id res chain seq x y z
N MET A 1 10.87 13.74 10.86
CA MET A 1 9.73 12.87 10.54
C MET A 1 8.66 13.76 9.92
N MET A 2 8.10 13.43 8.75
CA MET A 2 6.94 14.18 8.23
C MET A 2 5.77 13.96 9.19
N SER A 3 5.10 15.02 9.61
CA SER A 3 3.80 14.89 10.27
C SER A 3 2.76 14.57 9.20
N VAL A 4 2.01 13.50 9.41
CA VAL A 4 0.89 13.15 8.54
C VAL A 4 -0.31 13.89 9.09
N GLU A 5 -0.78 14.91 8.37
CA GLU A 5 -1.80 15.84 8.88
C GLU A 5 -3.00 15.96 7.94
N THR A 6 -2.78 15.79 6.64
CA THR A 6 -3.79 16.00 5.61
C THR A 6 -4.09 14.73 4.81
N VAL A 7 -5.15 14.75 4.00
CA VAL A 7 -5.45 13.70 3.02
C VAL A 7 -4.27 13.51 2.06
N PHE A 8 -3.66 14.60 1.61
CA PHE A 8 -2.45 14.56 0.78
C PHE A 8 -1.32 13.79 1.47
N ASP A 9 -1.02 14.10 2.74
CA ASP A 9 0.08 13.44 3.45
C ASP A 9 -0.18 11.94 3.63
N VAL A 10 -1.44 11.54 3.79
CA VAL A 10 -1.82 10.12 3.84
C VAL A 10 -1.55 9.45 2.50
N MET A 11 -2.02 10.03 1.39
CA MET A 11 -1.76 9.49 0.06
C MET A 11 -0.25 9.45 -0.25
N GLU A 12 0.49 10.50 0.11
CA GLU A 12 1.93 10.55 -0.07
C GLU A 12 2.66 9.50 0.77
N LEU A 13 2.22 9.27 2.02
CA LEU A 13 2.75 8.21 2.88
C LEU A 13 2.52 6.84 2.24
N THR A 14 1.29 6.52 1.83
CA THR A 14 1.01 5.20 1.23
C THR A 14 1.79 4.99 -0.06
N ARG A 15 1.94 6.03 -0.89
CA ARG A 15 2.80 5.99 -2.09
C ARG A 15 4.24 5.67 -1.73
N LYS A 16 4.79 6.29 -0.68
CA LYS A 16 6.15 5.99 -0.18
C LYS A 16 6.27 4.56 0.36
N VAL A 17 5.21 4.02 0.96
CA VAL A 17 5.15 2.63 1.43
C VAL A 17 5.26 1.66 0.24
N HIS A 18 4.43 1.82 -0.81
CA HIS A 18 4.53 0.99 -2.02
C HIS A 18 5.89 1.12 -2.71
N HIS A 19 6.41 2.35 -2.81
CA HIS A 19 7.73 2.60 -3.37
C HIS A 19 8.84 1.84 -2.63
N GLN A 20 8.83 1.89 -1.29
CA GLN A 20 9.82 1.21 -0.48
C GLN A 20 9.69 -0.32 -0.61
N LEU A 21 8.46 -0.83 -0.57
CA LEU A 21 8.21 -2.26 -0.73
C LEU A 21 8.68 -2.77 -2.10
N ALA A 22 8.38 -2.04 -3.19
CA ALA A 22 8.86 -2.38 -4.52
C ALA A 22 10.39 -2.53 -4.56
N ARG A 23 11.10 -1.60 -3.93
CA ARG A 23 12.58 -1.59 -3.89
C ARG A 23 13.14 -2.71 -3.02
N ASP A 24 12.52 -3.00 -1.89
CA ASP A 24 12.94 -4.08 -1.01
C ASP A 24 12.76 -5.45 -1.70
N LEU A 25 11.70 -5.61 -2.51
CA LEU A 25 11.47 -6.82 -3.29
C LEU A 25 12.44 -6.95 -4.49
N ASP A 26 12.75 -5.84 -5.17
CA ASP A 26 13.69 -5.81 -6.31
C ASP A 26 15.14 -6.09 -5.87
N THR A 27 15.62 -5.46 -4.79
CA THR A 27 17.03 -5.62 -4.35
C THR A 27 17.39 -7.05 -3.91
N ARG A 28 16.39 -7.90 -3.67
CA ARG A 28 16.56 -9.31 -3.27
C ARG A 28 16.75 -10.29 -4.44
N PHE A 29 16.86 -9.80 -5.68
CA PHE A 29 17.18 -10.62 -6.87
C PHE A 29 18.53 -11.36 -6.84
N THR A 30 19.36 -11.13 -5.82
CA THR A 30 20.72 -11.68 -5.73
C THR A 30 20.80 -13.10 -5.15
N VAL A 31 19.67 -13.73 -4.79
CA VAL A 31 19.65 -15.10 -4.27
C VAL A 31 19.88 -16.12 -5.40
N GLU A 32 21.03 -16.81 -5.38
CA GLU A 32 21.29 -17.97 -6.24
C GLU A 32 20.39 -19.15 -5.82
N GLY A 33 19.62 -19.67 -6.78
CA GLY A 33 18.82 -20.88 -6.61
C GLY A 33 17.38 -20.64 -6.17
N GLN A 34 16.50 -20.54 -7.17
CA GLN A 34 15.06 -20.82 -7.21
C GLN A 34 14.38 -19.80 -8.13
N GLU A 35 14.30 -20.15 -9.43
CA GLU A 35 13.68 -19.31 -10.46
C GLU A 35 12.29 -18.80 -10.06
N ARG A 36 11.50 -19.67 -9.42
CA ARG A 36 10.17 -19.35 -8.91
C ARG A 36 10.16 -18.20 -7.90
N VAL A 37 11.09 -18.19 -6.94
CA VAL A 37 11.18 -17.11 -5.93
C VAL A 37 11.55 -15.79 -6.60
N ARG A 38 12.48 -15.83 -7.58
CA ARG A 38 12.82 -14.63 -8.35
C ARG A 38 11.64 -14.11 -9.15
N MET A 39 10.91 -14.97 -9.86
CA MET A 39 9.73 -14.58 -10.61
C MET A 39 8.65 -13.97 -9.70
N LEU A 40 8.44 -14.54 -8.51
CA LEU A 40 7.51 -14.00 -7.52
C LEU A 40 7.92 -12.61 -7.04
N LEU A 41 9.18 -12.43 -6.63
CA LEU A 41 9.69 -11.13 -6.17
C LEU A 41 9.62 -10.07 -7.28
N ALA A 42 9.89 -10.46 -8.54
CA ALA A 42 9.74 -9.59 -9.70
C ALA A 42 8.29 -9.16 -9.91
N TYR A 43 7.37 -10.11 -9.86
CA TYR A 43 5.95 -9.84 -10.01
C TYR A 43 5.46 -8.87 -8.93
N LEU A 44 5.80 -9.13 -7.66
CA LEU A 44 5.39 -8.28 -6.55
C LEU A 44 6.01 -6.88 -6.68
N SER A 45 7.29 -6.77 -7.01
CA SER A 45 7.93 -5.46 -7.20
C SER A 45 7.28 -4.64 -8.33
N ASP A 46 6.99 -5.26 -9.48
CA ASP A 46 6.32 -4.60 -10.60
C ASP A 46 4.86 -4.23 -10.27
N HIS A 47 4.19 -5.05 -9.45
CA HIS A 47 2.85 -4.75 -8.94
C HIS A 47 2.87 -3.49 -8.07
N GLU A 48 3.76 -3.42 -7.09
CA GLU A 48 3.88 -2.27 -6.19
C GLU A 48 4.26 -0.97 -6.93
N GLN A 49 5.14 -1.04 -7.93
CA GLN A 49 5.49 0.13 -8.77
C GLN A 49 4.30 0.65 -9.56
N LYS A 50 3.44 -0.24 -10.06
CA LYS A 50 2.20 0.16 -10.75
C LYS A 50 1.23 0.82 -9.78
N LEU A 51 1.07 0.28 -8.59
CA LEU A 51 0.19 0.84 -7.59
C LEU A 51 0.67 2.22 -7.13
N GLU A 52 1.98 2.40 -6.91
CA GLU A 52 2.59 3.72 -6.66
C GLU A 52 2.17 4.74 -7.74
N TRP A 53 2.28 4.35 -9.01
CA TRP A 53 1.91 5.20 -10.14
C TRP A 53 0.42 5.51 -10.22
N VAL A 54 -0.45 4.53 -9.95
CA VAL A 54 -1.91 4.75 -9.93
C VAL A 54 -2.31 5.70 -8.81
N ILE A 55 -1.73 5.55 -7.60
CA ILE A 55 -1.97 6.45 -6.47
C ILE A 55 -1.53 7.88 -6.83
N GLU A 56 -0.36 8.03 -7.46
CA GLU A 56 0.13 9.34 -7.91
C GLU A 56 -0.83 10.00 -8.93
N LYS A 57 -1.48 9.20 -9.78
CA LYS A 57 -2.52 9.69 -10.71
C LYS A 57 -3.78 10.11 -9.98
N ALA A 58 -4.27 9.28 -9.05
CA ALA A 58 -5.41 9.62 -8.22
C ALA A 58 -5.19 10.93 -7.43
N GLU A 59 -3.99 11.13 -6.90
CA GLU A 59 -3.59 12.38 -6.22
C GLU A 59 -3.66 13.58 -7.17
N LYS A 60 -3.15 13.45 -8.41
CA LYS A 60 -3.16 14.54 -9.41
C LYS A 60 -4.56 14.89 -9.91
N ASP A 61 -5.46 13.90 -9.96
CA ASP A 61 -6.85 14.07 -10.42
C ASP A 61 -7.78 14.55 -9.28
N ALA A 62 -7.37 14.37 -8.02
CA ALA A 62 -8.13 14.80 -6.86
C ALA A 62 -8.22 16.32 -6.74
N SER A 63 -9.34 16.79 -6.18
CA SER A 63 -9.51 18.22 -5.92
C SER A 63 -8.55 18.71 -4.84
N GLN A 64 -7.93 19.88 -5.06
CA GLN A 64 -7.05 20.51 -4.07
C GLN A 64 -7.76 20.77 -2.73
N ALA A 65 -9.06 21.03 -2.74
CA ALA A 65 -9.84 21.19 -1.51
C ALA A 65 -9.91 19.89 -0.68
N ALA A 66 -10.10 18.74 -1.34
CA ALA A 66 -10.09 17.45 -0.65
C ALA A 66 -8.70 17.11 -0.12
N LEU A 67 -7.65 17.26 -0.94
CA LEU A 67 -6.26 16.97 -0.57
C LEU A 67 -5.78 17.77 0.64
N ASN A 68 -6.10 19.07 0.70
CA ASN A 68 -5.70 19.96 1.79
C ASN A 68 -6.57 19.82 3.06
N THR A 69 -7.48 18.85 3.11
CA THR A 69 -8.31 18.61 4.30
C THR A 69 -7.48 17.96 5.40
N TRP A 70 -7.58 18.51 6.61
CA TRP A 70 -6.86 18.04 7.79
C TRP A 70 -7.60 16.86 8.45
N LEU A 71 -6.83 15.84 8.85
CA LEU A 71 -7.30 14.60 9.48
C LEU A 71 -6.55 14.29 10.79
N THR A 72 -5.80 15.25 11.33
CA THR A 72 -4.90 15.08 12.49
C THR A 72 -5.56 14.42 13.70
N ASP A 73 -6.82 14.78 14.00
CA ASP A 73 -7.59 14.23 15.13
C ASP A 73 -7.84 12.71 15.00
N TYR A 74 -7.88 12.20 13.76
CA TYR A 74 -8.14 10.80 13.45
C TYR A 74 -6.84 10.00 13.27
N LEU A 75 -5.80 10.65 12.73
CA LEU A 75 -4.53 9.99 12.41
C LEU A 75 -3.77 9.52 13.66
N ASN A 76 -3.72 10.34 14.71
CA ASN A 76 -2.99 10.03 15.95
C ASN A 76 -3.53 8.79 16.70
N THR A 77 -4.76 8.38 16.41
CA THR A 77 -5.42 7.25 17.07
C THR A 77 -5.45 5.99 16.20
N SER A 78 -4.99 6.06 14.95
CA SER A 78 -5.06 4.94 14.00
C SER A 78 -3.90 3.94 14.23
N PRO A 79 -4.20 2.67 14.61
CA PRO A 79 -3.17 1.63 14.72
C PRO A 79 -2.52 1.31 13.37
N SER A 80 -3.28 1.37 12.27
CA SER A 80 -2.76 1.14 10.92
C SER A 80 -1.70 2.17 10.53
N LEU A 81 -1.89 3.44 10.90
CA LEU A 81 -0.88 4.48 10.64
C LEU A 81 0.43 4.21 11.39
N GLN A 82 0.36 3.71 12.61
CA GLN A 82 1.55 3.32 13.38
C GLN A 82 2.31 2.17 12.71
N HIS A 83 1.59 1.19 12.17
CA HIS A 83 2.19 0.08 11.44
C HIS A 83 2.90 0.55 10.17
N LEU A 84 2.26 1.44 9.40
CA LEU A 84 2.78 1.95 8.12
C LEU A 84 3.97 2.92 8.27
N THR A 85 4.07 3.61 9.40
CA THR A 85 5.20 4.52 9.69
C THR A 85 6.40 3.81 10.31
N ASN A 86 6.24 2.55 10.71
CA ASN A 86 7.32 1.69 11.18
C ASN A 86 7.16 0.26 10.63
N PRO A 87 7.22 0.08 9.29
CA PRO A 87 6.99 -1.21 8.67
C PRO A 87 8.07 -2.20 9.13
N GLN A 88 7.65 -3.43 9.45
CA GLN A 88 8.61 -4.51 9.70
C GLN A 88 9.39 -4.81 8.42
N SER A 89 10.65 -5.23 8.56
CA SER A 89 11.45 -5.66 7.42
C SER A 89 10.77 -6.82 6.68
N PHE A 90 10.72 -6.73 5.35
CA PHE A 90 10.23 -7.81 4.47
C PHE A 90 11.31 -8.88 4.19
N GLU A 91 12.42 -8.86 4.95
CA GLU A 91 13.46 -9.89 4.88
C GLU A 91 12.92 -11.25 5.34
N SER A 92 12.80 -12.18 4.38
CA SER A 92 12.48 -13.60 4.60
C SER A 92 12.82 -14.40 3.35
N ASP A 93 13.64 -15.44 3.46
CA ASP A 93 13.97 -16.34 2.34
C ASP A 93 12.81 -17.29 1.95
N ASP A 94 11.72 -17.24 2.71
CA ASP A 94 10.48 -17.98 2.43
C ASP A 94 9.50 -17.11 1.64
N ALA A 95 9.19 -17.54 0.42
CA ALA A 95 8.27 -16.90 -0.51
C ALA A 95 6.85 -16.74 0.06
N ASP A 96 6.33 -17.74 0.78
CA ASP A 96 4.98 -17.69 1.34
C ASP A 96 4.92 -16.69 2.49
N VAL A 97 5.99 -16.59 3.27
CA VAL A 97 6.13 -15.56 4.32
C VAL A 97 6.19 -14.16 3.69
N VAL A 98 6.92 -13.97 2.59
CA VAL A 98 6.97 -12.68 1.89
C VAL A 98 5.58 -12.28 1.40
N VAL A 99 4.87 -13.18 0.72
CA VAL A 99 3.50 -12.94 0.22
C VAL A 99 2.57 -12.57 1.36
N THR A 100 2.61 -13.33 2.46
CA THR A 100 1.77 -13.06 3.64
C THR A 100 2.02 -11.66 4.18
N ARG A 101 3.30 -11.26 4.34
CA ARG A 101 3.65 -9.91 4.82
C ARG A 101 3.19 -8.81 3.88
N VAL A 102 3.29 -9.01 2.56
CA VAL A 102 2.82 -8.05 1.57
C VAL A 102 1.30 -7.90 1.65
N LEU A 103 0.55 -9.01 1.68
CA LEU A 103 -0.91 -8.97 1.81
C LEU A 103 -1.36 -8.33 3.14
N ASP A 104 -0.67 -8.64 4.24
CA ASP A 104 -0.92 -8.00 5.53
C ASP A 104 -0.71 -6.47 5.45
N LEU A 105 0.32 -5.99 4.73
CA LEU A 105 0.54 -4.57 4.51
C LEU A 105 -0.66 -3.92 3.78
N HIS A 106 -1.17 -4.55 2.72
CA HIS A 106 -2.35 -4.05 2.01
C HIS A 106 -3.59 -4.01 2.91
N GLU A 107 -3.81 -5.02 3.77
CA GLU A 107 -4.92 -4.98 4.72
C GLU A 107 -4.81 -3.80 5.69
N HIS A 108 -3.59 -3.43 6.12
CA HIS A 108 -3.40 -2.22 6.93
C HIS A 108 -3.68 -0.93 6.14
N LEU A 109 -3.31 -0.86 4.86
CA LEU A 109 -3.61 0.27 3.97
C LEU A 109 -5.12 0.43 3.75
N ILE A 110 -5.81 -0.68 3.44
CA ILE A 110 -7.28 -0.74 3.29
C ILE A 110 -7.95 -0.26 4.58
N ALA A 111 -7.51 -0.77 5.73
CA ALA A 111 -8.07 -0.40 7.03
C ALA A 111 -7.85 1.09 7.34
N LEU A 112 -6.67 1.65 7.00
CA LEU A 112 -6.40 3.08 7.17
C LEU A 112 -7.34 3.92 6.30
N TYR A 113 -7.44 3.62 5.01
CA TYR A 113 -8.28 4.39 4.09
C TYR A 113 -9.75 4.32 4.46
N GLN A 114 -10.27 3.13 4.79
CA GLN A 114 -11.65 2.95 5.22
C GLN A 114 -11.94 3.74 6.49
N TYR A 115 -11.05 3.66 7.49
CA TYR A 115 -11.20 4.38 8.75
C TYR A 115 -11.27 5.90 8.52
N LEU A 116 -10.41 6.44 7.66
CA LEU A 116 -10.41 7.87 7.36
C LEU A 116 -11.61 8.29 6.51
N ALA A 117 -12.07 7.44 5.59
CA ALA A 117 -13.27 7.68 4.79
C ALA A 117 -14.53 7.79 5.67
N ASP A 118 -14.62 6.94 6.70
CA ASP A 118 -15.74 6.94 7.67
C ASP A 118 -15.73 8.18 8.59
N LYS A 119 -14.57 8.81 8.77
CA LYS A 119 -14.38 10.02 9.60
C LYS A 119 -14.26 11.30 8.79
N ALA A 120 -14.33 11.19 7.46
CA ALA A 120 -14.12 12.30 6.56
C ALA A 120 -15.10 13.45 6.85
N PRO A 121 -14.61 14.69 7.00
CA PRO A 121 -15.46 15.84 7.34
C PRO A 121 -16.33 16.31 6.17
N THR A 122 -16.06 15.84 4.94
CA THR A 122 -16.83 16.20 3.74
C THR A 122 -17.07 14.97 2.86
N PRO A 123 -18.18 14.95 2.07
CA PRO A 123 -18.44 13.87 1.13
C PRO A 123 -17.32 13.67 0.11
N ALA A 124 -16.72 14.75 -0.38
CA ALA A 124 -15.63 14.67 -1.37
C ALA A 124 -14.38 13.96 -0.81
N VAL A 125 -14.07 14.17 0.47
CA VAL A 125 -12.95 13.47 1.14
C VAL A 125 -13.30 12.00 1.40
N SER A 126 -14.54 11.72 1.79
CA SER A 126 -15.03 10.35 1.98
C SER A 126 -14.99 9.57 0.66
N GLU A 127 -15.43 10.17 -0.44
CA GLU A 127 -15.40 9.58 -1.78
C GLU A 127 -13.97 9.31 -2.26
N LEU A 128 -13.06 10.27 -2.10
CA LEU A 128 -11.65 10.10 -2.45
C LEU A 128 -11.02 8.93 -1.67
N LEU A 129 -11.12 8.94 -0.35
CA LEU A 129 -10.55 7.88 0.50
C LEU A 129 -11.25 6.52 0.28
N GLY A 130 -12.56 6.53 -0.01
CA GLY A 130 -13.30 5.34 -0.41
C GLY A 130 -12.77 4.75 -1.72
N SER A 131 -12.50 5.59 -2.72
CA SER A 131 -11.90 5.15 -3.98
C SER A 131 -10.51 4.53 -3.79
N MET A 132 -9.70 5.06 -2.85
CA MET A 132 -8.41 4.46 -2.48
C MET A 132 -8.58 3.12 -1.77
N THR A 133 -9.58 3.00 -0.90
CA THR A 133 -9.94 1.73 -0.23
C THR A 133 -10.28 0.65 -1.26
N ASP A 134 -11.10 1.00 -2.26
CA ASP A 134 -11.51 0.08 -3.32
C ASP A 134 -10.34 -0.31 -4.23
N LEU A 135 -9.47 0.64 -4.56
CA LEU A 135 -8.25 0.39 -5.33
C LEU A 135 -7.34 -0.62 -4.62
N GLU A 136 -6.97 -0.35 -3.37
CA GLU A 136 -6.11 -1.25 -2.58
C GLU A 136 -6.70 -2.65 -2.45
N ARG A 137 -8.01 -2.73 -2.14
CA ARG A 137 -8.70 -4.01 -2.03
C ARG A 137 -8.68 -4.78 -3.35
N HIS A 138 -8.89 -4.10 -4.47
CA HIS A 138 -8.87 -4.72 -5.78
C HIS A 138 -7.49 -5.29 -6.12
N GLU A 139 -6.43 -4.52 -5.90
CA GLU A 139 -5.06 -4.93 -6.19
C GLU A 139 -4.59 -6.05 -5.25
N ALA A 140 -4.92 -6.01 -3.95
CA ALA A 140 -4.64 -7.10 -3.01
C ALA A 140 -5.30 -8.43 -3.44
N MET A 141 -6.59 -8.39 -3.84
CA MET A 141 -7.29 -9.57 -4.36
C MET A 141 -6.67 -10.10 -5.65
N ARG A 142 -6.23 -9.20 -6.54
CA ARG A 142 -5.59 -9.56 -7.80
C ARG A 142 -4.23 -10.21 -7.54
N MET A 143 -3.42 -9.62 -6.67
CA MET A 143 -2.13 -10.16 -6.24
C MET A 143 -2.29 -11.56 -5.66
N ALA A 144 -3.19 -11.76 -4.69
CA ALA A 144 -3.41 -13.07 -4.07
C ALA A 144 -3.78 -14.15 -5.11
N ARG A 145 -4.60 -13.81 -6.11
CA ARG A 145 -4.97 -14.73 -7.20
C ARG A 145 -3.80 -15.07 -8.12
N ASP A 146 -2.99 -14.08 -8.48
CA ASP A 146 -1.86 -14.28 -9.41
C ASP A 146 -0.74 -15.07 -8.72
N VAL A 147 -0.44 -14.75 -7.46
CA VAL A 147 0.49 -15.53 -6.63
C VAL A 147 0.03 -16.96 -6.47
N GLY A 148 -1.25 -17.21 -6.16
CA GLY A 148 -1.79 -18.57 -6.06
C GLY A 148 -1.54 -19.40 -7.32
N ARG A 149 -1.74 -18.81 -8.50
CA ARG A 149 -1.45 -19.48 -9.79
C ARG A 149 0.03 -19.73 -10.00
N MET A 150 0.91 -18.82 -9.60
CA MET A 150 2.36 -19.02 -9.67
C MET A 150 2.83 -20.13 -8.73
N SER A 151 2.10 -20.33 -7.62
CA SER A 151 2.40 -21.39 -6.67
C SER A 151 2.00 -22.79 -7.14
N ASP A 152 0.99 -22.87 -8.01
CA ASP A 152 0.50 -24.11 -8.64
C ASP A 152 1.34 -24.55 -9.86
N LEU A 153 2.21 -23.67 -10.38
CA LEU A 153 3.16 -23.93 -11.48
C LEU A 153 4.48 -24.53 -10.98
#